data_AF-A0A7S0CBC9-F1
#
_entry.id   AF-A0A7S0CBC9-F1
#
_cell.length_a   1.000
_cell.length_b   1.000
_cell.length_c   1.000
_cell.angle_alpha   90.00
_cell.angle_beta   90.00
_cell.angle_gamma   90.00
#
_symmetry.space_group_name_H-M   'P 1'
#
loop_
_entity.id
_entity.type
_entity.pdbx_description
1 polymer ?
#
loop_
_entity_poly.entity_id
_entity_poly.type
_entity_poly.pdbx_seq_one_letter_code
_entity_poly.pdbx_strand_id
1 'polypeptide(L)'
;VQESEIGTAPDKTSTAFIPKQNEQNVLNDILSSLHLTPMDVYAADNTCAAGSKLTERHTFFPPFLNSSVARTKTLVHISELSKLHSAKRVVSDETFQDLCDSIESTGIYLYTPIYDSVNPRMPLPLRYECRQFPRASGYVEDPATGIAAAALACSLRKHNQRYFETNNDIVPHHEHTNSYDRFEFYQGTAMGRPSKITIRFVENKDQHCDDTTAVKRTTTRMLCSGLV
;
A
#
# COMPACT_ATOMS: atom_id res chain seq x y z
N VAL A 1 -25.72 5.19 1.68
CA VAL A 1 -24.63 4.63 2.51
C VAL A 1 -24.83 3.12 2.49
N GLN A 2 -23.87 2.36 1.98
CA GLN A 2 -24.00 0.91 1.79
C GLN A 2 -22.73 0.27 2.36
N GLU A 3 -22.91 -0.57 3.38
CA GLU A 3 -21.86 -1.26 4.15
C GLU A 3 -21.64 -2.67 3.57
N SER A 4 -20.39 -3.17 3.56
CA SER A 4 -20.10 -4.58 3.23
C SER A 4 -18.89 -5.10 4.02
N GLU A 5 -18.97 -6.36 4.49
CA GLU A 5 -17.99 -7.08 5.33
C GLU A 5 -17.25 -8.17 4.51
N ILE A 6 -15.91 -8.34 4.68
CA ILE A 6 -15.12 -9.40 4.01
C ILE A 6 -13.96 -9.89 4.93
N GLY A 7 -13.68 -11.21 4.98
CA GLY A 7 -12.69 -11.88 5.87
C GLY A 7 -11.35 -12.29 5.22
N THR A 8 -10.35 -12.68 6.03
CA THR A 8 -8.91 -12.87 5.70
C THR A 8 -8.38 -14.34 5.74
N ALA A 9 -7.31 -14.63 4.98
CA ALA A 9 -6.64 -15.94 4.83
C ALA A 9 -5.12 -15.94 5.24
N PRO A 10 -4.47 -17.12 5.52
CA PRO A 10 -3.17 -17.23 6.21
C PRO A 10 -1.90 -17.36 5.31
N ASP A 11 -0.73 -17.39 5.97
CA ASP A 11 0.58 -16.78 5.60
C ASP A 11 1.79 -17.77 5.55
N LYS A 12 2.92 -17.42 4.87
CA LYS A 12 4.26 -18.06 4.98
C LYS A 12 5.43 -17.03 4.88
N THR A 13 6.57 -17.42 5.48
CA THR A 13 7.71 -16.67 6.08
C THR A 13 8.76 -15.94 5.20
N SER A 14 9.48 -15.00 5.83
CA SER A 14 10.42 -13.97 5.31
C SER A 14 11.91 -14.40 5.27
N THR A 15 12.51 -14.32 4.08
CA THR A 15 13.96 -14.19 3.79
C THR A 15 14.15 -12.93 2.93
N ALA A 16 15.35 -12.35 2.85
CA ALA A 16 15.66 -11.25 1.94
C ALA A 16 15.06 -11.55 0.55
N PHE A 17 14.14 -10.70 0.09
CA PHE A 17 13.33 -11.00 -1.09
C PHE A 17 14.19 -10.80 -2.33
N ILE A 18 14.81 -11.88 -2.79
CA ILE A 18 15.36 -11.98 -4.13
C ILE A 18 14.19 -12.47 -5.00
N PRO A 19 13.59 -11.62 -5.85
CA PRO A 19 12.52 -12.05 -6.71
C PRO A 19 13.00 -13.22 -7.57
N LYS A 20 12.16 -14.26 -7.71
CA LYS A 20 12.43 -15.32 -8.69
C LYS A 20 12.50 -14.69 -10.09
N GLN A 21 13.23 -15.29 -11.02
CA GLN A 21 13.36 -14.75 -12.40
C GLN A 21 12.01 -14.36 -13.04
N ASN A 22 10.96 -15.13 -12.76
CA ASN A 22 9.60 -14.85 -13.22
C ASN A 22 9.00 -13.57 -12.58
N GLU A 23 9.22 -13.35 -11.29
CA GLU A 23 8.75 -12.16 -10.57
C GLU A 23 9.48 -10.90 -11.04
N GLN A 24 10.76 -11.00 -11.39
CA GLN A 24 11.51 -9.87 -11.94
C GLN A 24 11.02 -9.48 -13.34
N ASN A 25 10.67 -10.46 -14.18
CA ASN A 25 10.07 -10.19 -15.50
C ASN A 25 8.72 -9.48 -15.34
N VAL A 26 7.85 -9.99 -14.47
CA VAL A 26 6.55 -9.37 -14.15
C VAL A 26 6.72 -7.94 -13.66
N LEU A 27 7.66 -7.69 -12.74
CA LEU A 27 7.94 -6.34 -12.28
C LEU A 27 8.41 -5.42 -13.41
N ASN A 28 9.29 -5.90 -14.29
CA ASN A 28 9.75 -5.12 -15.45
C ASN A 28 8.60 -4.79 -16.41
N ASP A 29 7.67 -5.73 -16.64
CA ASP A 29 6.50 -5.52 -17.48
C ASP A 29 5.54 -4.48 -16.87
N ILE A 30 5.32 -4.54 -15.55
CA ILE A 30 4.58 -3.52 -14.79
C ILE A 30 5.21 -2.14 -14.97
N LEU A 31 6.52 -2.02 -14.74
CA LEU A 31 7.21 -0.74 -14.73
C LEU A 31 7.28 -0.13 -16.13
N SER A 32 7.67 -0.92 -17.13
CA SER A 32 7.71 -0.46 -18.52
C SER A 32 6.33 -0.01 -19.04
N SER A 33 5.26 -0.71 -18.66
CA SER A 33 3.88 -0.34 -18.98
C SER A 33 3.46 1.02 -18.41
N LEU A 34 4.11 1.47 -17.34
CA LEU A 34 3.83 2.71 -16.61
C LEU A 34 4.91 3.79 -16.78
N HIS A 35 5.80 3.63 -17.75
CA HIS A 35 6.93 4.54 -18.00
C HIS A 35 7.85 4.72 -16.77
N LEU A 36 8.09 3.62 -16.07
CA LEU A 36 8.96 3.52 -14.90
C LEU A 36 10.10 2.53 -15.17
N THR A 37 11.10 2.58 -14.32
CA THR A 37 12.29 1.74 -14.35
C THR A 37 12.47 1.03 -13.00
N PRO A 38 13.24 -0.07 -12.94
CA PRO A 38 13.53 -0.74 -11.66
C PRO A 38 14.12 0.20 -10.59
N MET A 39 14.88 1.22 -10.99
CA MET A 39 15.45 2.22 -10.09
C MET A 39 14.40 3.10 -9.42
N ASP A 40 13.17 3.16 -9.94
CA ASP A 40 12.08 3.91 -9.33
C ASP A 40 11.38 3.12 -8.21
N VAL A 41 11.63 1.81 -8.09
CA VAL A 41 11.03 0.91 -7.07
C VAL A 41 12.04 0.54 -5.99
N TYR A 42 13.25 0.16 -6.41
CA TYR A 42 14.35 -0.06 -5.49
C TYR A 42 14.84 1.31 -5.03
N ALA A 43 14.86 1.56 -3.72
CA ALA A 43 15.59 2.72 -3.22
C ALA A 43 17.01 2.64 -3.79
N ALA A 44 17.51 3.73 -4.36
CA ALA A 44 18.92 3.87 -4.64
C ALA A 44 19.65 3.87 -3.29
N ASP A 45 19.86 2.70 -2.70
CA ASP A 45 20.71 2.56 -1.53
C ASP A 45 22.10 3.00 -1.97
N ASN A 46 22.48 4.24 -1.59
CA ASN A 46 23.83 4.66 -1.14
C ASN A 46 24.06 6.19 -1.07
N THR A 47 23.04 7.05 -0.93
CA THR A 47 23.27 8.47 -0.58
C THR A 47 22.38 8.99 0.54
N CYS A 48 22.15 8.18 1.57
CA CYS A 48 21.86 8.72 2.90
C CYS A 48 23.22 8.93 3.60
N ALA A 49 23.60 10.20 3.74
CA ALA A 49 24.77 10.61 4.49
C ALA A 49 24.94 9.81 5.79
N ALA A 50 26.18 9.40 6.05
CA ALA A 50 26.59 8.80 7.30
C ALA A 50 25.92 9.50 8.50
N GLY A 51 25.03 8.80 9.22
CA GLY A 51 24.60 9.26 10.55
C GLY A 51 23.15 9.08 10.98
N SER A 52 22.22 8.51 10.20
CA SER A 52 20.85 8.31 10.68
C SER A 52 20.42 6.84 10.71
N LYS A 53 20.40 6.25 11.92
CA LYS A 53 19.85 4.91 12.26
C LYS A 53 18.34 4.75 11.96
N LEU A 54 17.72 5.63 11.18
CA LEU A 54 16.29 5.65 10.89
C LEU A 54 15.95 5.07 9.50
N THR A 55 16.94 4.86 8.64
CA THR A 55 16.73 4.38 7.25
C THR A 55 16.53 2.87 7.13
N GLU A 56 16.92 2.07 8.12
CA GLU A 56 16.70 0.60 8.10
C GLU A 56 15.24 0.19 8.41
N ARG A 57 14.38 1.12 8.81
CA ARG A 57 13.06 0.78 9.38
C ARG A 57 11.96 0.51 8.36
N HIS A 58 12.18 0.72 7.05
CA HIS A 58 11.07 0.88 6.09
C HIS A 58 11.17 0.10 4.76
N THR A 59 12.24 -0.67 4.51
CA THR A 59 12.43 -1.39 3.22
C THR A 59 12.08 -2.88 3.29
N PHE A 60 11.16 -3.31 4.16
CA PHE A 60 10.64 -4.68 4.15
C PHE A 60 9.29 -4.80 3.44
N PHE A 61 9.17 -4.19 2.28
CA PHE A 61 8.07 -4.47 1.35
C PHE A 61 8.65 -5.10 0.10
N PRO A 62 8.07 -6.19 -0.42
CA PRO A 62 8.46 -6.68 -1.73
C PRO A 62 8.25 -5.58 -2.78
N PRO A 63 9.03 -5.58 -3.88
CA PRO A 63 8.92 -4.58 -4.96
C PRO A 63 7.50 -4.41 -5.50
N PHE A 64 6.71 -5.48 -5.47
CA PHE A 64 5.27 -5.44 -5.66
C PHE A 64 4.57 -6.51 -4.80
N LEU A 65 3.28 -6.31 -4.52
CA LEU A 65 2.45 -7.23 -3.76
C LEU A 65 1.01 -7.21 -4.26
N ASN A 66 0.43 -8.38 -4.55
CA ASN A 66 -1.02 -8.49 -4.72
C ASN A 66 -1.72 -8.46 -3.36
N SER A 67 -2.69 -7.56 -3.21
CA SER A 67 -3.52 -7.43 -2.01
C SER A 67 -4.99 -7.27 -2.39
N SER A 68 -5.89 -7.81 -1.57
CA SER A 68 -7.32 -7.79 -1.85
C SER A 68 -8.13 -7.47 -0.60
N VAL A 69 -9.05 -6.53 -0.74
CA VAL A 69 -10.15 -6.31 0.21
C VAL A 69 -11.48 -6.71 -0.43
N ALA A 70 -11.70 -6.35 -1.69
CA ALA A 70 -12.87 -6.77 -2.48
C ALA A 70 -12.48 -7.21 -3.90
N ARG A 71 -11.45 -6.58 -4.45
CA ARG A 71 -10.83 -6.94 -5.72
C ARG A 71 -9.32 -6.82 -5.54
N THR A 72 -8.58 -7.76 -6.13
CA THR A 72 -7.12 -7.75 -6.08
C THR A 72 -6.57 -6.50 -6.74
N LYS A 73 -5.60 -5.87 -6.07
CA LYS A 73 -4.78 -4.77 -6.58
C LYS A 73 -3.32 -5.15 -6.42
N THR A 74 -2.53 -4.85 -7.43
CA THR A 74 -1.07 -5.00 -7.37
C THR A 74 -0.49 -3.71 -6.83
N LEU A 75 -0.03 -3.75 -5.59
CA LEU A 75 0.59 -2.64 -4.89
C LEU A 75 2.06 -2.56 -5.30
N VAL A 76 2.53 -1.38 -5.71
CA VAL A 76 3.93 -1.15 -6.09
C VAL A 76 4.44 0.09 -5.39
N HIS A 77 5.50 -0.07 -4.60
CA HIS A 77 6.14 1.05 -3.94
C HIS A 77 7.01 1.82 -4.93
N ILE A 78 6.87 3.14 -4.97
CA ILE A 78 7.72 4.03 -5.75
C ILE A 78 8.56 4.86 -4.77
N SER A 79 9.88 4.87 -4.99
CA SER A 79 10.86 5.48 -4.10
C SER A 79 10.71 7.00 -3.99
N GLU A 80 10.27 7.66 -5.06
CA GLU A 80 10.20 9.12 -5.15
C GLU A 80 8.83 9.63 -5.60
N LEU A 81 8.35 10.70 -4.97
CA LEU A 81 7.07 11.35 -5.29
C LEU A 81 7.05 11.92 -6.72
N SER A 82 8.17 12.49 -7.17
CA SER A 82 8.34 13.00 -8.54
C SER A 82 8.13 11.89 -9.57
N LYS A 83 8.70 10.71 -9.32
CA LYS A 83 8.58 9.52 -10.17
C LYS A 83 7.16 8.98 -10.16
N LEU A 84 6.55 8.90 -8.98
CA LEU A 84 5.14 8.55 -8.84
C LEU A 84 4.27 9.48 -9.70
N HIS A 85 4.42 10.80 -9.59
CA HIS A 85 3.67 11.78 -10.41
C HIS A 85 3.99 11.71 -11.91
N SER A 86 5.18 11.28 -12.29
CA SER A 86 5.56 11.14 -13.71
C SER A 86 5.03 9.89 -14.39
N ALA A 87 4.64 8.86 -13.62
CA ALA A 87 4.18 7.57 -14.16
C ALA A 87 3.03 7.75 -15.16
N LYS A 88 3.05 7.03 -16.27
CA LYS A 88 2.00 7.11 -17.30
C LYS A 88 1.83 5.77 -17.96
N ARG A 89 0.59 5.33 -18.15
CA ARG A 89 0.33 4.16 -18.99
C ARG A 89 0.73 4.48 -20.43
N VAL A 90 1.70 3.73 -20.96
CA VAL A 90 2.26 3.94 -22.31
C VAL A 90 1.96 2.79 -23.27
N VAL A 91 1.38 1.69 -22.78
CA VAL A 91 0.95 0.53 -23.57
C VAL A 91 -0.54 0.62 -23.94
N SER A 92 -0.99 -0.21 -24.90
CA SER A 92 -2.40 -0.25 -25.28
C SER A 92 -3.28 -0.77 -24.15
N ASP A 93 -4.58 -0.51 -24.25
CA ASP A 93 -5.56 -1.02 -23.29
C ASP A 93 -5.61 -2.55 -23.28
N GLU A 94 -5.40 -3.24 -24.42
CA GLU A 94 -5.33 -4.71 -24.43
C GLU A 94 -4.07 -5.21 -23.72
N THR A 95 -2.90 -4.66 -24.04
CA THR A 95 -1.63 -5.06 -23.41
C THR A 95 -1.66 -4.85 -21.90
N PHE A 96 -2.25 -3.76 -21.43
CA PHE A 96 -2.36 -3.50 -19.99
C PHE A 96 -3.37 -4.45 -19.31
N GLN A 97 -4.43 -4.84 -20.01
CA GLN A 97 -5.39 -5.83 -19.53
C GLN A 97 -4.74 -7.20 -19.40
N ASP A 98 -4.01 -7.64 -20.44
CA ASP A 98 -3.30 -8.92 -20.45
C ASP A 98 -2.27 -8.99 -19.33
N LEU A 99 -1.52 -7.91 -19.10
CA LEU A 99 -0.61 -7.78 -17.97
C LEU A 99 -1.36 -7.98 -16.65
N CYS A 100 -2.44 -7.23 -16.43
CA CYS A 100 -3.25 -7.33 -15.22
C CYS A 100 -3.83 -8.74 -15.02
N ASP A 101 -4.27 -9.41 -16.09
CA ASP A 101 -4.77 -10.78 -16.07
C ASP A 101 -3.68 -11.79 -15.70
N SER A 102 -2.47 -11.63 -16.24
CA SER A 102 -1.32 -12.50 -15.93
C SER A 102 -0.91 -12.46 -14.45
N ILE A 103 -1.22 -11.37 -13.75
CA ILE A 103 -0.96 -11.18 -12.32
C ILE A 103 -2.23 -11.25 -11.47
N GLU A 104 -3.35 -11.71 -12.02
CA GLU A 104 -4.65 -11.85 -11.34
C GLU A 104 -5.11 -10.57 -10.60
N SER A 105 -4.87 -9.42 -11.22
CA SER A 105 -5.10 -8.11 -10.63
C SER A 105 -6.15 -7.31 -11.39
N THR A 106 -6.95 -6.55 -10.65
CA THR A 106 -7.91 -5.62 -11.27
C THR A 106 -7.32 -4.22 -11.49
N GLY A 107 -6.01 -4.08 -11.33
CA GLY A 107 -5.27 -2.87 -11.64
C GLY A 107 -4.07 -2.67 -10.72
N ILE A 108 -3.18 -1.80 -11.16
CA ILE A 108 -1.93 -1.49 -10.48
C ILE A 108 -2.12 -0.23 -9.63
N TYR A 109 -1.68 -0.28 -8.38
CA TYR A 109 -1.77 0.81 -7.41
C TYR A 109 -0.37 1.19 -6.94
N LEU A 110 0.12 2.32 -7.44
CA LEU A 110 1.42 2.86 -7.08
C LEU A 110 1.28 3.70 -5.81
N TYR A 111 2.28 3.66 -4.93
CA TYR A 111 2.28 4.47 -3.73
C TYR A 111 3.68 4.92 -3.28
N THR A 112 3.74 6.08 -2.64
CA THR A 112 4.95 6.65 -2.02
C THR A 112 4.58 7.26 -0.67
N PRO A 113 5.32 6.98 0.41
CA PRO A 113 5.11 7.65 1.71
C PRO A 113 5.39 9.16 1.62
N ILE A 114 4.56 9.94 2.30
CA ILE A 114 4.76 11.39 2.46
C ILE A 114 5.41 11.63 3.82
N TYR A 115 6.62 12.17 3.81
CA TYR A 115 7.35 12.56 5.01
C TYR A 115 7.14 14.06 5.30
N ASP A 116 7.07 14.41 6.58
CA ASP A 116 7.10 15.82 7.01
C ASP A 116 8.57 16.28 7.06
N SER A 117 8.89 17.38 6.38
CA SER A 117 10.25 17.94 6.35
C SER A 117 10.71 18.47 7.71
N VAL A 118 9.78 18.74 8.62
CA VAL A 118 10.05 19.26 9.98
C VAL A 118 10.23 18.13 11.00
N ASN A 119 9.64 16.96 10.76
CA ASN A 119 9.78 15.79 11.62
C ASN A 119 10.13 14.56 10.79
N PRO A 120 11.40 14.11 10.78
CA PRO A 120 11.84 12.96 9.97
C PRO A 120 11.26 11.63 10.45
N ARG A 121 10.50 11.61 11.56
CA ARG A 121 9.69 10.45 11.94
C ARG A 121 8.39 10.50 11.15
N MET A 122 7.99 9.35 10.58
CA MET A 122 6.72 9.22 9.87
C MET A 122 5.57 9.85 10.67
N PRO A 123 4.95 10.93 10.17
CA PRO A 123 3.89 11.62 10.89
C PRO A 123 2.70 10.67 11.03
N LEU A 124 2.00 10.75 12.16
CA LEU A 124 0.71 10.08 12.34
C LEU A 124 -0.41 11.08 12.06
N PRO A 125 -1.46 10.70 11.28
CA PRO A 125 -1.61 9.40 10.61
C PRO A 125 -0.61 9.22 9.47
N LEU A 126 -0.29 7.96 9.14
CA LEU A 126 0.61 7.67 8.01
C LEU A 126 -0.02 8.15 6.71
N ARG A 127 0.75 8.92 5.93
CA ARG A 127 0.31 9.55 4.69
C ARG A 127 1.05 8.99 3.50
N TYR A 128 0.32 8.78 2.41
CA TYR A 128 0.86 8.29 1.15
C TYR A 128 0.26 9.07 -0.01
N GLU A 129 1.08 9.37 -1.01
CA GLU A 129 0.57 9.72 -2.34
C GLU A 129 0.41 8.43 -3.14
N CYS A 130 -0.65 8.35 -3.95
CA CYS A 130 -1.03 7.14 -4.66
C CYS A 130 -1.53 7.44 -6.07
N ARG A 131 -1.43 6.44 -6.95
CA ARG A 131 -1.99 6.47 -8.31
C ARG A 131 -2.56 5.11 -8.67
N GLN A 132 -3.75 5.10 -9.28
CA GLN A 132 -4.42 3.86 -9.70
C GLN A 132 -4.54 3.78 -11.21
N PHE A 133 -4.00 2.71 -11.78
CA PHE A 133 -4.18 2.33 -13.17
C PHE A 133 -5.10 1.10 -13.22
N PRO A 134 -6.40 1.26 -13.55
CA PRO A 134 -7.32 0.13 -13.56
C PRO A 134 -7.06 -0.81 -14.74
N ARG A 135 -7.32 -2.11 -14.56
CA ARG A 135 -7.27 -3.12 -15.63
C ARG A 135 -8.13 -2.71 -16.83
N ALA A 136 -9.40 -2.46 -16.60
CA ALA A 136 -10.37 -2.04 -17.61
C ALA A 136 -11.49 -1.23 -16.94
N SER A 137 -11.55 0.08 -17.16
CA SER A 137 -12.59 0.95 -16.58
C SER A 137 -13.01 2.11 -17.48
N GLY A 138 -12.57 2.13 -18.75
CA GLY A 138 -12.86 3.22 -19.69
C GLY A 138 -12.05 4.50 -19.46
N TYR A 139 -11.13 4.50 -18.49
CA TYR A 139 -10.18 5.57 -18.23
C TYR A 139 -8.78 5.00 -17.93
N VAL A 140 -7.76 5.80 -18.21
CA VAL A 140 -6.36 5.40 -18.04
C VAL A 140 -5.90 5.38 -16.59
N GLU A 141 -6.48 6.28 -15.78
CA GLU A 141 -6.13 6.49 -14.38
C GLU A 141 -7.38 6.93 -13.61
N ASP A 142 -7.53 6.40 -12.39
CA ASP A 142 -8.61 6.75 -11.47
C ASP A 142 -8.20 7.91 -10.55
N PRO A 143 -8.99 8.98 -10.40
CA PRO A 143 -8.70 10.04 -9.44
C PRO A 143 -8.84 9.61 -7.96
N ALA A 144 -9.64 8.58 -7.65
CA ALA A 144 -9.83 8.13 -6.26
C ALA A 144 -10.34 6.68 -6.19
N THR A 145 -9.54 5.76 -5.63
CA THR A 145 -9.87 4.33 -5.60
C THR A 145 -9.87 3.76 -4.19
N GLY A 146 -11.03 3.86 -3.52
CA GLY A 146 -11.22 3.38 -2.15
C GLY A 146 -10.76 1.93 -1.91
N ILE A 147 -11.15 1.00 -2.79
CA ILE A 147 -10.79 -0.43 -2.67
C ILE A 147 -9.26 -0.62 -2.69
N ALA A 148 -8.53 0.15 -3.50
CA ALA A 148 -7.08 0.07 -3.58
C ALA A 148 -6.39 0.67 -2.36
N ALA A 149 -6.88 1.83 -1.88
CA ALA A 149 -6.43 2.44 -0.63
C ALA A 149 -6.64 1.49 0.58
N ALA A 150 -7.77 0.79 0.66
CA ALA A 150 -8.01 -0.20 1.71
C ALA A 150 -7.07 -1.40 1.60
N ALA A 151 -6.86 -1.95 0.39
CA ALA A 151 -5.91 -3.04 0.17
C ALA A 151 -4.49 -2.66 0.60
N LEU A 152 -4.05 -1.43 0.26
CA LEU A 152 -2.77 -0.90 0.71
C LEU A 152 -2.70 -0.74 2.24
N ALA A 153 -3.72 -0.16 2.88
CA ALA A 153 -3.77 0.00 4.33
C ALA A 153 -3.66 -1.35 5.06
N CYS A 154 -4.39 -2.38 4.60
CA CYS A 154 -4.34 -3.72 5.17
C CYS A 154 -2.94 -4.32 5.06
N SER A 155 -2.30 -4.20 3.88
CA SER A 155 -0.94 -4.70 3.69
C SER A 155 0.07 -3.95 4.56
N LEU A 156 0.03 -2.62 4.58
CA LEU A 156 0.93 -1.80 5.42
C LEU A 156 0.78 -2.15 6.91
N ARG A 157 -0.45 -2.28 7.42
CA ARG A 157 -0.73 -2.69 8.80
C ARG A 157 -0.12 -4.06 9.10
N LYS A 158 -0.34 -5.07 8.23
CA LYS A 158 0.20 -6.43 8.41
C LYS A 158 1.73 -6.46 8.41
N HIS A 159 2.37 -5.73 7.49
CA HIS A 159 3.84 -5.67 7.41
C HIS A 159 4.45 -4.95 8.63
N ASN A 160 3.85 -3.84 9.07
CA ASN A 160 4.31 -3.13 10.26
C ASN A 160 4.17 -3.99 11.52
N GLN A 161 3.03 -4.68 11.71
CA GLN A 161 2.83 -5.60 12.84
C GLN A 161 3.91 -6.69 12.88
N ARG A 162 4.19 -7.31 11.73
CA ARG A 162 5.22 -8.36 11.62
C ARG A 162 6.62 -7.85 11.96
N TYR A 163 6.98 -6.64 11.52
CA TYR A 163 8.29 -6.05 11.83
C TYR A 163 8.51 -5.87 13.34
N PHE A 164 7.47 -5.44 14.07
CA PHE A 164 7.55 -5.33 15.54
C PHE A 164 7.67 -6.68 16.23
N GLU A 165 6.95 -7.69 15.75
CA GLU A 165 7.02 -9.06 16.28
C GLU A 165 8.40 -9.70 16.08
N THR A 166 9.05 -9.46 14.94
CA THR A 166 10.33 -10.12 14.60
C THR A 166 11.56 -9.47 15.21
N ASN A 167 11.53 -8.18 15.54
CA ASN A 167 12.73 -7.47 16.00
C ASN A 167 12.90 -7.45 17.53
N ASN A 168 12.04 -8.13 18.30
CA ASN A 168 12.09 -8.17 19.76
C ASN A 168 12.23 -6.78 20.43
N ASP A 169 11.84 -5.72 19.73
CA ASP A 169 11.66 -4.42 20.35
C ASP A 169 10.45 -4.58 21.29
N ILE A 170 10.74 -4.80 22.57
CA ILE A 170 9.76 -4.84 23.66
C ILE A 170 9.24 -3.41 23.79
N VAL A 171 8.32 -3.03 22.91
CA VAL A 171 7.58 -1.78 23.04
C VAL A 171 6.38 -2.08 23.94
N PRO A 172 6.16 -1.31 25.03
CA PRO A 172 5.07 -1.56 25.96
C PRO A 172 3.72 -1.65 25.23
N HIS A 173 3.02 -2.76 25.45
CA HIS A 173 1.76 -3.17 24.81
C HIS A 173 0.60 -2.14 24.84
N HIS A 174 0.76 -1.01 25.53
CA HIS A 174 -0.32 -0.08 25.86
C HIS A 174 -0.27 1.29 25.15
N GLU A 175 0.86 1.70 24.56
CA GLU A 175 0.96 3.04 23.95
C GLU A 175 0.82 3.07 22.42
N HIS A 176 0.93 1.93 21.74
CA HIS A 176 0.98 1.85 20.27
C HIS A 176 -0.17 1.12 19.58
N THR A 177 -1.17 0.59 20.30
CA THR A 177 -2.29 -0.12 19.66
C THR A 177 -3.07 0.75 18.68
N ASN A 178 -2.93 2.09 18.76
CA ASN A 178 -3.69 3.04 17.94
C ASN A 178 -2.88 3.75 16.82
N SER A 179 -1.55 3.60 16.73
CA SER A 179 -0.75 4.41 15.78
C SER A 179 -0.92 3.97 14.32
N TYR A 180 -1.24 2.70 14.07
CA TYR A 180 -1.48 2.14 12.74
C TYR A 180 -2.96 1.89 12.47
N ASP A 181 -3.84 2.56 13.22
CA ASP A 181 -5.28 2.46 13.02
C ASP A 181 -5.79 3.44 11.98
N ARG A 182 -4.97 4.40 11.53
CA ARG A 182 -5.39 5.40 10.55
C ARG A 182 -4.33 5.62 9.47
N PHE A 183 -4.77 5.54 8.22
CA PHE A 183 -3.99 5.84 7.03
C PHE A 183 -4.70 6.92 6.20
N GLU A 184 -3.93 7.81 5.62
CA GLU A 184 -4.39 8.82 4.67
C GLU A 184 -3.71 8.59 3.32
N PHE A 185 -4.51 8.42 2.27
CA PHE A 185 -4.05 8.23 0.90
C PHE A 185 -4.53 9.42 0.07
N TYR A 186 -3.57 10.14 -0.49
CA TYR A 186 -3.79 11.20 -1.47
C TYR A 186 -3.71 10.59 -2.86
N GLN A 187 -4.67 10.90 -3.71
CA GLN A 187 -4.76 10.35 -5.06
C GLN A 187 -5.30 11.42 -6.02
N GLY A 188 -4.95 11.30 -7.30
CA GLY A 188 -5.47 12.17 -8.35
C GLY A 188 -4.77 13.53 -8.41
N THR A 189 -3.77 13.80 -7.55
CA THR A 189 -2.98 15.03 -7.56
C THR A 189 -2.28 15.25 -8.91
N ALA A 190 -1.61 14.22 -9.44
CA ALA A 190 -0.89 14.27 -10.71
C ALA A 190 -1.80 14.54 -11.93
N MET A 191 -3.10 14.21 -11.84
CA MET A 191 -4.10 14.44 -12.89
C MET A 191 -4.97 15.68 -12.64
N GLY A 192 -4.62 16.52 -11.65
CA GLY A 192 -5.36 17.74 -11.32
C GLY A 192 -6.73 17.49 -10.69
N ARG A 193 -6.95 16.31 -10.08
CA ARG A 193 -8.20 15.92 -9.40
C ARG A 193 -7.90 15.41 -7.98
N PRO A 194 -7.34 16.27 -7.10
CA PRO A 194 -6.85 15.85 -5.80
C PRO A 194 -7.99 15.29 -4.93
N SER A 195 -7.76 14.14 -4.34
CA SER A 195 -8.69 13.43 -3.47
C SER A 195 -7.95 12.86 -2.27
N LYS A 196 -8.65 12.73 -1.14
CA LYS A 196 -8.13 12.10 0.08
C LYS A 196 -9.02 10.98 0.54
N ILE A 197 -8.44 9.80 0.70
CA ILE A 197 -9.09 8.62 1.26
C ILE A 197 -8.49 8.38 2.65
N THR A 198 -9.35 8.33 3.67
CA THR A 198 -8.96 7.95 5.03
C THR A 198 -9.46 6.56 5.32
N ILE A 199 -8.54 5.66 5.68
CA ILE A 199 -8.86 4.32 6.17
C ILE A 199 -8.63 4.30 7.67
N ARG A 200 -9.63 3.84 8.42
CA ARG A 200 -9.54 3.61 9.85
C ARG A 200 -9.84 2.15 10.19
N PHE A 201 -8.95 1.51 10.93
CA PHE A 201 -9.22 0.22 11.58
C PHE A 201 -9.89 0.48 12.92
N VAL A 202 -10.98 -0.23 13.19
CA VAL A 202 -11.75 -0.14 14.43
C VAL A 202 -11.81 -1.54 15.03
N GLU A 203 -11.31 -1.71 16.25
CA GLU A 203 -11.54 -2.94 17.00
C GLU A 203 -12.99 -2.94 17.50
N ASN A 204 -13.77 -3.96 17.13
CA ASN A 204 -15.07 -4.17 17.77
C ASN A 204 -14.84 -4.84 19.13
N LYS A 205 -15.04 -4.09 20.22
CA LYS A 205 -14.97 -4.63 21.60
C LYS A 205 -16.28 -5.25 22.09
N ASP A 206 -17.35 -5.15 21.30
CA ASP A 206 -18.72 -5.45 21.76
C ASP A 206 -19.22 -6.87 21.44
N GLN A 207 -18.36 -7.79 21.02
CA GLN A 207 -18.75 -9.19 20.94
C GLN A 207 -18.44 -9.84 22.31
N HIS A 208 -19.39 -9.73 23.23
CA HIS A 208 -19.47 -10.60 24.40
C HIS A 208 -19.69 -12.02 23.88
N CYS A 209 -18.60 -12.73 23.62
CA CYS A 209 -18.63 -14.14 23.26
C CYS A 209 -18.78 -14.92 24.57
N ASP A 210 -20.02 -15.27 24.90
CA ASP A 210 -20.29 -16.52 25.61
C ASP A 210 -19.95 -17.65 24.63
N ASP A 211 -18.66 -17.94 24.47
CA ASP A 211 -18.10 -19.18 23.94
C ASP A 211 -16.58 -19.05 23.83
N THR A 212 -15.89 -20.12 24.22
CA THR A 212 -14.44 -20.30 24.41
C THR A 212 -13.53 -20.11 23.17
N THR A 213 -13.95 -19.35 22.17
CA THR A 213 -13.16 -19.02 20.97
C THR A 213 -13.42 -17.58 20.50
N ALA A 214 -12.99 -16.59 21.27
CA ALA A 214 -13.11 -15.19 20.88
C ALA A 214 -12.06 -14.80 19.81
N VAL A 215 -12.47 -14.78 18.54
CA VAL A 215 -11.70 -14.15 17.45
C VAL A 215 -11.95 -12.64 17.51
N LYS A 216 -10.92 -11.84 17.85
CA LYS A 216 -10.99 -10.38 17.75
C LYS A 216 -11.26 -9.97 16.30
N ARG A 217 -12.45 -9.46 16.00
CA ARG A 217 -12.77 -8.90 14.68
C ARG A 217 -12.35 -7.42 14.62
N THR A 218 -11.48 -7.10 13.67
CA THR A 218 -11.13 -5.71 13.32
C THR A 218 -11.98 -5.31 12.12
N THR A 219 -12.74 -4.22 12.22
CA THR A 219 -13.56 -3.66 11.15
C THR A 219 -12.84 -2.48 10.51
N THR A 220 -12.83 -2.42 9.17
CA THR A 220 -12.22 -1.31 8.41
C THR A 220 -13.31 -0.31 8.01
N ARG A 221 -13.21 0.94 8.47
CA ARG A 221 -14.06 2.06 8.01
C ARG A 221 -13.32 2.92 7.01
N MET A 222 -13.97 3.21 5.88
CA MET A 222 -13.44 4.05 4.81
C MET A 222 -14.22 5.36 4.73
N LEU A 223 -13.51 6.48 4.71
CA LEU A 223 -14.07 7.80 4.45
C LEU A 223 -13.35 8.41 3.25
N CYS A 224 -14.09 8.75 2.20
CA CYS A 224 -13.56 9.43 1.02
C CYS A 224 -14.03 10.89 1.04
N SER A 225 -13.11 11.83 0.88
CA SER A 225 -13.40 13.27 0.77
C SER A 225 -12.65 13.84 -0.42
N GLY A 226 -13.33 14.63 -1.26
CA GLY A 226 -12.66 15.46 -2.27
C GLY A 226 -11.84 16.57 -1.58
N LEU A 227 -10.62 16.80 -2.03
CA LEU A 227 -9.86 18.00 -1.65
C LEU A 227 -10.31 19.11 -2.59
N VAL A 228 -10.98 20.12 -2.05
CA VAL A 228 -11.35 21.35 -2.78
C VAL A 228 -10.16 22.29 -2.82
#